data_AF-A0A554LJW4-F1
#
_entry.id   AF-A0A554LJW4-F1
#
_cell.length_a   1.000
_cell.length_b   1.000
_cell.length_c   1.000
_cell.angle_alpha   90.00
_cell.angle_beta   90.00
_cell.angle_gamma   90.00
#
_symmetry.space_group_name_H-M   'P 1'
#
loop_
_entity.id
_entity.type
_entity.pdbx_description
1 polymer ?
#
loop_
_entity_poly.entity_id
_entity_poly.type
_entity_poly.pdbx_seq_one_letter_code
_entity_poly.pdbx_strand_id
1 'polypeptide(L)'
;MTIKLKQFGEMLISRPAGREAFLAAQAYTLPKENEKITIDFNGVLVLSPSWADEFLTPLKEKYKKVEYLNTQNASVKATLELLENI
;
A
#
# COMPACT_ATOMS: atom_id res chain seq x y z
N MET A 1 10.24 -6.70 -5.97
CA MET A 1 9.27 -6.03 -6.86
C MET A 1 8.82 -4.69 -6.30
N THR A 2 8.61 -3.66 -7.13
CA THR A 2 8.07 -2.34 -6.70
C THR A 2 6.65 -2.12 -7.22
N ILE A 3 5.73 -1.75 -6.33
CA ILE A 3 4.33 -1.44 -6.65
C ILE A 3 4.14 0.06 -6.47
N LYS A 4 3.81 0.76 -7.56
CA LYS A 4 3.50 2.19 -7.53
C LYS A 4 2.05 2.38 -7.10
N LEU A 5 1.83 2.87 -5.90
CA LEU A 5 0.48 2.95 -5.33
C LEU A 5 -0.41 3.97 -6.08
N LYS A 6 0.21 4.97 -6.71
CA LYS A 6 -0.45 5.94 -7.60
C LYS A 6 -1.26 5.28 -8.74
N GLN A 7 -0.93 4.06 -9.16
CA GLN A 7 -1.69 3.37 -10.21
C GLN A 7 -3.16 3.08 -9.80
N PHE A 8 -3.46 3.11 -8.50
CA PHE A 8 -4.82 2.96 -7.96
C PHE A 8 -5.51 4.32 -7.71
N GLY A 9 -4.85 5.43 -8.02
CA GLY A 9 -5.33 6.79 -7.82
C GLY A 9 -4.36 7.66 -7.01
N GLU A 10 -4.59 8.98 -7.05
CA GLU A 10 -3.82 9.95 -6.26
C GLU A 10 -4.43 10.22 -4.88
N MET A 11 -5.74 9.98 -4.73
CA MET A 11 -6.48 10.07 -3.46
C MET A 11 -7.04 8.69 -3.09
N LEU A 12 -6.38 8.03 -2.15
CA LEU A 12 -6.65 6.66 -1.73
C LEU A 12 -7.39 6.67 -0.39
N ILE A 13 -8.71 6.87 -0.44
CA ILE A 13 -9.52 7.16 0.76
C ILE A 13 -10.62 6.15 1.08
N SER A 14 -11.11 5.41 0.07
CA SER A 14 -12.27 4.52 0.18
C SER A 14 -11.86 3.11 0.60
N ARG A 15 -12.37 2.61 1.74
CA ARG A 15 -12.09 1.24 2.20
C ARG A 15 -12.45 0.17 1.15
N PRO A 16 -13.65 0.16 0.53
CA PRO A 16 -13.93 -0.77 -0.57
C PRO A 16 -12.92 -0.69 -1.71
N ALA A 17 -12.47 0.51 -2.09
CA ALA A 17 -11.48 0.67 -3.15
C ALA A 17 -10.10 0.10 -2.78
N GLY A 18 -9.72 0.13 -1.50
CA GLY A 18 -8.48 -0.48 -1.01
C GLY A 18 -8.49 -2.00 -1.18
N ARG A 19 -9.64 -2.62 -0.84
CA ARG A 19 -9.84 -4.06 -1.05
C ARG A 19 -9.79 -4.44 -2.54
N GLU A 20 -10.49 -3.71 -3.39
CA GLU A 20 -10.46 -3.96 -4.83
C GLU A 20 -9.06 -3.77 -5.43
N ALA A 21 -8.31 -2.76 -4.96
CA ALA A 21 -6.93 -2.55 -5.38
C ALA A 21 -6.02 -3.74 -4.98
N PHE A 22 -6.18 -4.29 -3.77
CA PHE A 22 -5.43 -5.47 -3.35
C PHE A 22 -5.75 -6.69 -4.21
N LEU A 23 -7.03 -6.94 -4.49
CA LEU A 23 -7.46 -8.06 -5.34
C LEU A 23 -6.91 -7.92 -6.77
N ALA A 24 -6.98 -6.72 -7.34
CA ALA A 24 -6.40 -6.43 -8.66
C ALA A 24 -4.88 -6.63 -8.65
N ALA A 25 -4.19 -6.15 -7.61
CA ALA A 25 -2.75 -6.37 -7.44
C ALA A 25 -2.46 -7.88 -7.35
N GLN A 26 -3.25 -8.64 -6.60
CA GLN A 26 -3.07 -10.08 -6.46
C GLN A 26 -3.20 -10.83 -7.79
N ALA A 27 -4.12 -10.41 -8.66
CA ALA A 27 -4.34 -11.05 -9.95
C ALA A 27 -3.23 -10.75 -10.97
N TYR A 28 -2.69 -9.52 -10.98
CA TYR A 28 -1.87 -9.05 -12.11
C TYR A 28 -0.47 -8.57 -11.75
N THR A 29 -0.24 -8.19 -10.49
CA THR A 29 0.96 -7.45 -10.08
C THR A 29 1.77 -8.21 -9.04
N LEU A 30 1.16 -8.92 -8.10
CA LEU A 30 1.87 -9.52 -6.98
C LEU A 30 2.66 -10.77 -7.40
N PRO A 31 3.95 -10.88 -7.05
CA PRO A 31 4.77 -12.03 -7.42
C PRO A 31 4.43 -13.26 -6.57
N LYS A 32 4.99 -14.42 -6.94
CA LYS A 32 4.90 -15.63 -6.11
C LYS A 32 5.62 -15.42 -4.77
N GLU A 33 5.25 -16.21 -3.77
CA GLU A 33 5.66 -16.04 -2.36
C GLU A 33 7.19 -15.87 -2.14
N ASN A 34 7.58 -15.25 -1.03
CA ASN A 34 8.95 -14.95 -0.57
C ASN A 34 9.73 -13.85 -1.32
N GLU A 35 9.15 -13.14 -2.29
CA GLU A 35 9.82 -11.96 -2.86
C GLU A 35 9.72 -10.74 -1.93
N LYS A 36 10.76 -9.91 -1.90
CA LYS A 36 10.72 -8.58 -1.29
C LYS A 36 9.79 -7.67 -2.09
N ILE A 37 8.83 -7.05 -1.39
CA ILE A 37 7.91 -6.07 -1.97
C ILE A 37 8.30 -4.67 -1.50
N THR A 38 8.30 -3.72 -2.42
CA THR A 38 8.48 -2.30 -2.14
C THR A 38 7.24 -1.55 -2.58
N ILE A 39 6.58 -0.84 -1.66
CA ILE A 39 5.47 0.05 -1.97
C ILE A 39 6.00 1.46 -2.16
N ASP A 40 5.74 2.01 -3.34
CA ASP A 40 6.13 3.36 -3.70
C ASP A 40 4.91 4.29 -3.66
N PHE A 41 4.95 5.24 -2.72
CA PHE A 41 3.90 6.24 -2.51
C PHE A 41 4.08 7.50 -3.38
N ASN A 42 5.04 7.52 -4.30
CA ASN A 42 5.26 8.68 -5.16
C ASN A 42 3.99 9.07 -5.94
N GLY A 43 3.61 10.35 -5.83
CA GLY A 43 2.42 10.91 -6.46
C GLY A 43 1.09 10.50 -5.82
N VAL A 44 1.10 9.83 -4.66
CA VAL A 44 -0.07 9.78 -3.77
C VAL A 44 -0.16 11.11 -3.03
N LEU A 45 -1.33 11.74 -3.11
CA LEU A 45 -1.64 13.01 -2.45
C LEU A 45 -2.31 12.77 -1.10
N VAL A 46 -3.25 11.83 -1.03
CA VAL A 46 -3.98 11.47 0.19
C VAL A 46 -4.02 9.96 0.33
N LEU A 47 -3.74 9.47 1.53
CA LEU A 47 -3.86 8.08 1.93
C LEU A 47 -4.67 8.04 3.23
N SER A 48 -5.82 7.37 3.24
CA SER A 48 -6.58 7.14 4.47
C SER A 48 -6.13 5.84 5.14
N PRO A 49 -6.20 5.75 6.48
CA PRO A 49 -5.92 4.50 7.20
C PRO A 49 -6.82 3.35 6.78
N SER A 50 -8.08 3.62 6.51
CA SER A 50 -9.04 2.58 6.13
C SER A 50 -8.80 2.00 4.74
N TRP A 51 -8.25 2.78 3.80
CA TRP A 51 -7.80 2.28 2.51
C TRP A 51 -6.50 1.50 2.66
N ALA A 52 -5.53 2.07 3.40
CA ALA A 52 -4.20 1.50 3.58
C ALA A 52 -4.24 0.16 4.30
N ASP A 53 -5.10 -0.02 5.30
CA ASP A 53 -5.28 -1.27 6.02
C ASP A 53 -5.71 -2.42 5.07
N GLU A 54 -6.71 -2.18 4.21
CA GLU A 54 -7.18 -3.20 3.25
C GLU A 54 -6.13 -3.60 2.21
N PHE A 55 -5.15 -2.73 1.94
CA PHE A 55 -4.10 -3.03 0.94
C PHE A 55 -2.82 -3.56 1.58
N LEU A 56 -2.32 -2.89 2.62
CA LEU A 56 -1.00 -3.16 3.23
C LEU A 56 -1.06 -4.32 4.21
N THR A 57 -2.12 -4.46 5.00
CA THR A 57 -2.23 -5.55 5.99
C THR A 57 -2.18 -6.93 5.33
N PRO A 58 -3.04 -7.28 4.35
CA PRO A 58 -2.96 -8.59 3.71
C PRO A 58 -1.69 -8.76 2.85
N LEU A 59 -1.08 -7.66 2.39
CA LEU A 59 0.21 -7.71 1.72
C LEU A 59 1.34 -8.14 2.68
N LYS A 60 1.38 -7.58 3.89
CA LYS A 60 2.36 -7.96 4.92
C LYS A 60 2.15 -9.37 5.44
N GLU A 61 0.90 -9.83 5.53
CA GLU A 61 0.60 -11.23 5.88
C GLU A 61 1.14 -12.20 4.82
N LYS A 62 1.09 -11.82 3.54
CA LYS A 62 1.55 -12.65 2.42
C LYS A 62 3.07 -12.62 2.21
N TYR A 63 3.72 -11.49 2.47
CA TYR A 63 5.15 -11.30 2.18
C TYR A 63 5.97 -10.99 3.43
N LYS A 64 7.06 -11.73 3.63
CA LYS A 64 7.97 -11.59 4.78
C LYS A 64 8.64 -10.21 4.88
N LYS A 65 8.77 -9.49 3.78
CA LYS A 65 9.46 -8.19 3.75
C LYS A 65 8.73 -7.22 2.82
N VAL A 66 8.07 -6.24 3.44
CA VAL A 66 7.47 -5.08 2.77
C VAL A 66 8.26 -3.84 3.18
N GLU A 67 8.76 -3.09 2.21
CA GLU A 67 9.47 -1.83 2.41
C GLU A 67 8.69 -0.67 1.78
N TYR A 68 8.89 0.54 2.30
CA TYR A 68 8.17 1.74 1.89
C TYR A 68 9.12 2.78 1.28
N LEU A 69 8.72 3.38 0.15
CA LEU A 69 9.42 4.48 -0.52
C LEU A 69 8.52 5.71 -0.65
N ASN A 70 9.12 6.91 -0.66
CA ASN A 70 8.43 8.19 -0.82
C ASN A 70 7.37 8.47 0.26
N THR A 71 7.69 8.18 1.52
CA THR A 71 6.82 8.31 2.69
C THR A 71 6.74 9.74 3.28
N GLN A 72 7.39 10.71 2.65
CA GLN A 72 7.48 12.10 3.18
C GLN A 72 6.17 12.88 3.07
N ASN A 73 5.19 12.41 2.30
CA ASN A 73 3.86 13.00 2.29
C ASN A 73 3.22 12.87 3.69
N ALA A 74 2.73 13.97 4.27
CA ALA A 74 2.18 14.00 5.61
C ALA A 74 0.99 13.03 5.83
N SER A 75 0.11 12.88 4.83
CA SER A 75 -1.00 11.92 4.87
C SER A 75 -0.51 10.48 4.87
N VAL A 76 0.55 10.19 4.11
CA VAL A 76 1.18 8.86 4.07
C VAL A 76 1.85 8.57 5.41
N LYS A 77 2.67 9.51 5.91
CA LYS A 77 3.38 9.37 7.19
C LYS A 77 2.43 9.12 8.36
N ALA A 78 1.39 9.94 8.52
CA ALA A 78 0.41 9.80 9.60
C ALA A 78 -0.36 8.46 9.52
N THR A 79 -0.64 7.98 8.30
CA THR A 79 -1.30 6.68 8.11
C THR A 79 -0.39 5.52 8.47
N LEU A 80 0.88 5.56 8.07
CA LEU A 80 1.85 4.52 8.43
C LEU A 80 2.15 4.52 9.92
N GLU A 81 2.29 5.70 10.55
CA GLU A 81 2.42 5.84 12.01
C GLU A 81 1.26 5.13 12.74
N LEU A 82 0.02 5.31 12.26
CA LEU A 82 -1.16 4.68 12.85
C LEU A 82 -1.20 3.15 12.64
N LEU A 83 -0.81 2.66 11.47
CA LEU A 83 -0.95 1.23 11.12
C LEU A 83 0.26 0.37 11.55
N GLU A 84 1.44 0.97 11.60
CA GLU A 84 2.70 0.26 11.76
C GLU A 84 3.44 0.65 13.06
N ASN A 85 2.99 1.68 13.77
CA ASN A 85 3.69 2.28 14.91
C ASN A 85 5.14 2.70 14.56
N ILE A 86 5.37 3.24 13.36
CA ILE A 86 6.70 3.71 12.88
C ILE A 86 6.77 5.23 13.00
#